data_AF-A0A6J3M977-F1
#
_entry.id   AF-A0A6J3M977-F1
#
_cell.length_a   1.000
_cell.length_b   1.000
_cell.length_c   1.000
_cell.angle_alpha   90.00
_cell.angle_beta   90.00
_cell.angle_gamma   90.00
#
_symmetry.space_group_name_H-M   'P 1'
#
loop_
_entity.id
_entity.type
_entity.pdbx_description
1 polymer ?
#
loop_
_entity_poly.entity_id
_entity_poly.type
_entity_poly.pdbx_seq_one_letter_code
_entity_poly.pdbx_strand_id
1 'polypeptide(L)'
;MLFPNLLALVGTVAAVQQGFNYGSTNNDGSPKLQQDFQNEFTRAKNLQGTSGFTSARLYTMIQGGTANTVISAIPAAINTRTGLLLGLWTSAGQSNFDNEIIALKQAIEQYGNAFIELVEGISVGSEDLYRISPTGIINKSGAGANPDDLVKYIQQVRNAISGTPAASKPIGHVDTWTAWVNGSNAAVVNAVDWLGFDGYPYFQNTQANGIENGAELLFESYNATVAASQGKPVWITETGWPVSGPTENQAVASPENAARYWQDVACRVLGNIPTYWYTLQDAYPSTPSPSFGIVGQDLNSAPFYDLSCKNSNASPKAYGTSYNGTISPTVSSIFNFDIPASYAGKTCSLVFLFPEISHLETSSYSFNNKGGLAIAGLVAPATEQTSFSSVPATNGQKASIERVVPGNNYSVLTQKCPAGQRISYTFSSAGGLDVNFFQDYNPSPLGVYVAVC
;
A
#
# COMPACT_ATOMS: atom_id res chain seq x y z
N MET A 1 -54.02 0.02 -19.13
CA MET A 1 -53.01 -0.57 -18.23
C MET A 1 -51.66 -0.31 -18.87
N LEU A 2 -50.86 0.57 -18.26
CA LEU A 2 -49.52 0.94 -18.69
C LEU A 2 -48.51 0.06 -17.93
N PHE A 3 -47.65 -0.65 -18.66
CA PHE A 3 -46.49 -1.32 -18.08
C PHE A 3 -45.39 -0.29 -17.84
N PRO A 4 -44.80 -0.18 -16.63
CA PRO A 4 -43.67 0.71 -16.40
C PRO A 4 -42.39 0.08 -16.95
N ASN A 5 -41.69 0.83 -17.79
CA ASN A 5 -40.32 0.53 -18.22
C ASN A 5 -39.38 0.62 -17.00
N LEU A 6 -38.74 -0.50 -16.67
CA LEU A 6 -37.67 -0.55 -15.69
C LEU A 6 -36.38 -0.06 -16.36
N LEU A 7 -36.01 1.22 -16.15
CA LEU A 7 -34.68 1.72 -16.49
C LEU A 7 -33.66 1.02 -15.59
N ALA A 8 -32.82 0.17 -16.17
CA ALA A 8 -31.62 -0.32 -15.49
C ALA A 8 -30.63 0.85 -15.37
N LEU A 9 -30.47 1.39 -14.15
CA LEU A 9 -29.34 2.26 -13.81
C LEU A 9 -28.06 1.42 -13.88
N VAL A 10 -27.32 1.56 -14.97
CA VAL A 10 -25.93 1.11 -15.05
C VAL A 10 -25.13 2.03 -14.13
N GLY A 11 -24.90 1.60 -12.89
CA GLY A 11 -23.95 2.26 -12.00
C GLY A 11 -22.56 2.12 -12.61
N THR A 12 -21.97 3.24 -13.05
CA THR A 12 -20.55 3.27 -13.38
C THR A 12 -19.78 3.05 -12.08
N VAL A 13 -19.05 1.94 -11.98
CA VAL A 13 -18.05 1.76 -10.92
C VAL A 13 -17.07 2.93 -11.06
N ALA A 14 -17.00 3.81 -10.06
CA ALA A 14 -16.03 4.89 -10.06
C ALA A 14 -14.62 4.28 -10.09
N ALA A 15 -13.78 4.72 -11.02
CA ALA A 15 -12.39 4.27 -11.08
C ALA A 15 -11.68 4.66 -9.77
N VAL A 16 -10.95 3.72 -9.18
CA VAL A 16 -10.13 3.97 -7.98
C VAL A 16 -9.02 4.97 -8.33
N GLN A 17 -8.84 5.99 -7.48
CA GLN A 17 -7.88 7.07 -7.69
C GLN A 17 -6.46 6.52 -7.81
N GLN A 18 -5.77 6.92 -8.87
CA GLN A 18 -4.37 6.59 -9.12
C GLN A 18 -3.66 7.82 -9.65
N GLY A 19 -2.53 8.15 -9.04
CA GLY A 19 -1.85 9.40 -9.28
C GLY A 19 -0.40 9.40 -8.86
N PHE A 20 0.23 10.56 -8.97
CA PHE A 20 1.55 10.82 -8.41
C PHE A 20 1.50 11.97 -7.39
N ASN A 21 2.58 12.08 -6.63
CA ASN A 21 2.85 13.20 -5.75
C ASN A 21 3.54 14.34 -6.50
N TYR A 22 3.09 15.58 -6.32
CA TYR A 22 3.63 16.75 -7.01
C TYR A 22 4.03 17.84 -6.01
N GLY A 23 5.35 18.05 -5.86
CA GLY A 23 5.90 19.16 -5.08
C GLY A 23 5.66 20.53 -5.73
N SER A 24 5.61 21.58 -4.93
CA SER A 24 5.37 22.97 -5.39
C SER A 24 6.62 23.69 -5.91
N THR A 25 7.79 23.07 -5.80
CA THR A 25 9.08 23.64 -6.21
C THR A 25 9.91 22.64 -7.01
N ASN A 26 10.82 23.16 -7.83
CA ASN A 26 11.91 22.39 -8.42
C ASN A 26 13.05 22.20 -7.39
N ASN A 27 14.05 21.37 -7.71
CA ASN A 27 15.16 21.07 -6.78
C ASN A 27 16.10 22.24 -6.52
N ASP A 28 16.08 23.28 -7.37
CA ASP A 28 16.79 24.53 -7.12
C ASP A 28 15.99 25.50 -6.23
N GLY A 29 14.81 25.08 -5.75
CA GLY A 29 13.90 25.86 -4.92
C GLY A 29 13.00 26.82 -5.70
N SER A 30 13.13 26.89 -7.03
CA SER A 30 12.24 27.72 -7.84
C SER A 30 10.79 27.20 -7.78
N PRO A 31 9.78 28.06 -7.64
CA PRO A 31 8.38 27.63 -7.67
C PRO A 31 7.99 27.04 -9.02
N LYS A 32 7.25 25.93 -9.02
CA LYS A 32 6.61 25.42 -10.24
C LYS A 32 5.48 26.35 -10.67
N LEU A 33 5.35 26.52 -11.98
CA LEU A 33 4.31 27.32 -12.63
C LEU A 33 3.24 26.42 -13.24
N GLN A 34 2.14 27.02 -13.69
CA GLN A 34 1.00 26.30 -14.26
C GLN A 34 1.39 25.36 -15.41
N GLN A 35 2.27 25.82 -16.30
CA GLN A 35 2.69 25.02 -17.45
C GLN A 35 3.50 23.77 -17.02
N ASP A 36 4.29 23.86 -15.96
CA ASP A 36 5.06 22.73 -15.44
C ASP A 36 4.10 21.63 -14.95
N PHE A 37 3.12 22.00 -14.12
CA PHE A 37 2.08 21.07 -13.68
C PHE A 37 1.26 20.51 -14.86
N GLN A 38 0.88 21.34 -15.85
CA GLN A 38 0.15 20.85 -17.02
C GLN A 38 0.95 19.82 -17.81
N ASN A 39 2.25 20.05 -17.98
CA ASN A 39 3.15 19.10 -18.64
C ASN A 39 3.22 17.80 -17.85
N GLU A 40 3.42 17.88 -16.54
CA GLU A 40 3.50 16.73 -15.63
C GLU A 40 2.20 15.91 -15.59
N PHE A 41 1.04 16.57 -15.47
CA PHE A 41 -0.27 15.90 -15.49
C PHE A 41 -0.57 15.27 -16.85
N THR A 42 -0.23 15.95 -17.94
CA THR A 42 -0.37 15.38 -19.29
C THR A 42 0.55 14.19 -19.47
N ARG A 43 1.79 14.26 -18.96
CA ARG A 43 2.75 13.17 -19.01
C ARG A 43 2.24 11.96 -18.24
N ALA A 44 1.75 12.15 -17.01
CA ALA A 44 1.22 11.08 -16.16
C ALA A 44 0.13 10.27 -16.87
N LYS A 45 -0.82 10.95 -17.53
CA LYS A 45 -1.91 10.31 -18.29
C LYS A 45 -1.44 9.48 -19.49
N ASN A 46 -0.29 9.84 -20.05
CA ASN A 46 0.27 9.26 -21.26
C ASN A 46 1.57 8.49 -20.99
N LEU A 47 1.75 7.99 -19.75
CA LEU A 47 2.91 7.16 -19.42
C LEU A 47 2.88 5.85 -20.22
N GLN A 48 4.04 5.47 -20.73
CA GLN A 48 4.17 4.21 -21.46
C GLN A 48 4.14 3.04 -20.48
N GLY A 49 3.42 1.97 -20.83
CA GLY A 49 3.31 0.76 -20.01
C GLY A 49 2.23 0.82 -18.93
N THR A 50 1.61 1.96 -18.64
CA THR A 50 0.52 2.05 -17.65
C THR A 50 -0.60 2.98 -18.10
N SER A 51 -1.70 3.03 -17.35
CA SER A 51 -2.84 3.91 -17.61
C SER A 51 -3.56 4.24 -16.31
N GLY A 52 -4.48 5.21 -16.33
CA GLY A 52 -5.30 5.53 -15.16
C GLY A 52 -4.66 6.51 -14.16
N PHE A 53 -3.43 6.96 -14.41
CA PHE A 53 -2.76 8.02 -13.64
C PHE A 53 -3.36 9.39 -13.96
N THR A 54 -4.57 9.64 -13.46
CA THR A 54 -5.35 10.86 -13.69
C THR A 54 -5.52 11.72 -12.46
N SER A 55 -4.77 11.43 -11.39
CA SER A 55 -4.90 12.06 -10.07
C SER A 55 -3.56 12.67 -9.64
N ALA A 56 -3.61 13.71 -8.81
CA ALA A 56 -2.44 14.40 -8.30
C ALA A 56 -2.59 14.68 -6.80
N ARG A 57 -1.60 14.27 -6.01
CA ARG A 57 -1.47 14.69 -4.61
C ARG A 57 -0.59 15.93 -4.54
N LEU A 58 -1.12 17.00 -3.95
CA LEU A 58 -0.42 18.23 -3.65
C LEU A 58 -0.05 18.27 -2.15
N TYR A 59 0.95 19.07 -1.80
CA TYR A 59 1.41 19.23 -0.41
C TYR A 59 1.00 20.57 0.22
N THR A 60 0.58 21.53 -0.59
CA THR A 60 0.19 22.88 -0.17
C THR A 60 -0.84 23.44 -1.16
N MET A 61 -1.68 24.36 -0.67
CA MET A 61 -2.59 25.17 -1.49
C MET A 61 -1.92 26.46 -1.99
N ILE A 62 -0.70 26.75 -1.56
CA ILE A 62 -0.03 28.04 -1.74
C ILE A 62 0.95 27.98 -2.92
N GLN A 63 0.90 29.00 -3.78
CA GLN A 63 1.91 29.23 -4.81
C GLN A 63 3.25 29.63 -4.17
N GLY A 64 4.32 28.91 -4.51
CA GLY A 64 5.66 29.22 -4.02
C GLY A 64 6.07 30.67 -4.32
N GLY A 65 6.72 31.30 -3.34
CA GLY A 65 7.09 32.72 -3.39
C GLY A 65 5.98 33.70 -3.00
N THR A 66 4.82 33.22 -2.56
CA THR A 66 3.70 34.05 -2.09
C THR A 66 3.28 33.68 -0.68
N ALA A 67 2.50 34.55 -0.02
CA ALA A 67 2.00 34.27 1.32
C ALA A 67 0.83 33.27 1.32
N ASN A 68 -0.14 33.46 0.42
CA ASN A 68 -1.40 32.72 0.40
C ASN A 68 -2.10 32.71 -0.98
N THR A 69 -1.37 32.98 -2.07
CA THR A 69 -1.95 32.91 -3.41
C THR A 69 -2.20 31.45 -3.78
N VAL A 70 -3.34 31.17 -4.42
CA VAL A 70 -3.69 29.82 -4.90
C VAL A 70 -2.59 29.23 -5.79
N ILE A 71 -2.17 27.99 -5.49
CA ILE A 71 -1.15 27.26 -6.24
C ILE A 71 -1.55 27.05 -7.72
N SER A 72 -0.59 27.24 -8.62
CA SER A 72 -0.79 27.10 -10.07
C SER A 72 -1.16 25.68 -10.52
N ALA A 73 -1.02 24.67 -9.65
CA ALA A 73 -1.45 23.30 -9.92
C ALA A 73 -2.97 23.18 -10.10
N ILE A 74 -3.78 24.03 -9.45
CA ILE A 74 -5.24 23.98 -9.54
C ILE A 74 -5.74 24.36 -10.95
N PRO A 75 -5.37 25.52 -11.54
CA PRO A 75 -5.75 25.81 -12.91
C PRO A 75 -5.14 24.81 -13.92
N ALA A 76 -3.96 24.25 -13.64
CA ALA A 76 -3.39 23.17 -14.43
C ALA A 76 -4.25 21.89 -14.41
N ALA A 77 -4.76 21.51 -13.24
CA ALA A 77 -5.63 20.36 -13.06
C ALA A 77 -6.99 20.55 -13.75
N ILE A 78 -7.56 21.76 -13.70
CA ILE A 78 -8.77 22.12 -14.45
C ILE A 78 -8.54 21.94 -15.95
N ASN A 79 -7.45 22.49 -16.49
CA ASN A 79 -7.13 22.41 -17.92
C ASN A 79 -6.88 20.97 -18.39
N THR A 80 -6.33 20.13 -17.53
CA THR A 80 -6.00 18.74 -17.88
C THR A 80 -7.07 17.75 -17.46
N ARG A 81 -8.09 18.16 -16.68
CA ARG A 81 -9.05 17.28 -15.98
C ARG A 81 -8.36 16.25 -15.08
N THR A 82 -7.49 16.72 -14.19
CA THR A 82 -6.73 15.88 -13.26
C THR A 82 -7.37 15.98 -11.88
N GLY A 83 -7.67 14.83 -11.27
CA GLY A 83 -8.20 14.78 -9.91
C GLY A 83 -7.16 15.27 -8.90
N LEU A 84 -7.61 15.81 -7.78
CA LEU A 84 -6.76 16.46 -6.79
C LEU A 84 -7.02 15.92 -5.38
N LEU A 85 -6.00 15.31 -4.80
CA LEU A 85 -5.85 15.22 -3.36
C LEU A 85 -5.12 16.49 -2.89
N LEU A 86 -5.88 17.40 -2.29
CA LEU A 86 -5.36 18.67 -1.80
C LEU A 86 -4.51 18.45 -0.55
N GLY A 87 -3.38 19.14 -0.42
CA GLY A 87 -2.58 19.16 0.79
C GLY A 87 -2.57 20.55 1.40
N LEU A 88 -2.71 20.63 2.72
CA LEU A 88 -2.47 21.85 3.49
C LEU A 88 -1.34 21.58 4.48
N TRP A 89 -0.23 22.30 4.38
CA TRP A 89 0.96 22.06 5.18
C TRP A 89 0.83 22.59 6.60
N THR A 90 0.96 21.73 7.61
CA THR A 90 0.68 22.04 9.02
C THR A 90 1.93 22.29 9.87
N SER A 91 3.08 21.73 9.48
CA SER A 91 4.34 21.82 10.25
C SER A 91 4.92 23.22 10.42
N ALA A 92 4.39 24.23 9.72
CA ALA A 92 4.87 25.61 9.80
C ALA A 92 4.09 26.48 10.81
N GLY A 93 3.15 25.89 11.56
CA GLY A 93 2.42 26.57 12.64
C GLY A 93 1.16 27.33 12.18
N GLN A 94 0.40 27.84 13.15
CA GLN A 94 -0.97 28.36 12.94
C GLN A 94 -1.03 29.47 11.88
N SER A 95 -0.13 30.46 11.93
CA SER A 95 -0.18 31.57 10.96
C SER A 95 0.04 31.10 9.52
N ASN A 96 0.85 30.06 9.31
CA ASN A 96 1.03 29.47 7.98
C ASN A 96 -0.17 28.62 7.59
N PHE A 97 -0.76 27.90 8.54
CA PHE A 97 -1.98 27.14 8.28
C PHE A 97 -3.18 28.05 7.94
N ASP A 98 -3.26 29.24 8.55
CA ASP A 98 -4.26 30.26 8.19
C ASP A 98 -4.11 30.67 6.72
N ASN A 99 -2.88 30.77 6.20
CA ASN A 99 -2.62 31.05 4.79
C ASN A 99 -3.07 29.90 3.87
N GLU A 100 -2.88 28.64 4.28
CA GLU A 100 -3.37 27.47 3.55
C GLU A 100 -4.91 27.49 3.44
N ILE A 101 -5.60 27.85 4.54
CA ILE A 101 -7.06 28.02 4.56
C ILE A 101 -7.52 29.17 3.67
N ILE A 102 -6.81 30.31 3.67
CA ILE A 102 -7.12 31.44 2.80
C ILE A 102 -7.01 31.01 1.33
N ALA A 103 -5.91 30.35 0.95
CA ALA A 103 -5.72 29.86 -0.41
C ALA A 103 -6.80 28.84 -0.81
N LEU A 104 -7.19 27.93 0.10
CA LEU A 104 -8.29 26.99 -0.13
C LEU A 104 -9.61 27.71 -0.42
N LYS A 105 -10.00 28.68 0.42
CA LYS A 105 -11.25 29.42 0.24
C LYS A 105 -11.23 30.25 -1.05
N GLN A 106 -10.10 30.87 -1.37
CA GLN A 106 -9.91 31.58 -2.64
C GLN A 106 -10.05 30.65 -3.84
N ALA A 107 -9.48 29.44 -3.80
CA ALA A 107 -9.61 28.47 -4.89
C ALA A 107 -11.07 28.03 -5.11
N ILE A 108 -11.81 27.80 -4.01
CA ILE A 108 -13.24 27.46 -4.04
C ILE A 108 -14.05 28.60 -4.69
N GLU A 109 -13.80 29.84 -4.27
CA GLU A 109 -14.48 31.03 -4.80
C GLU A 109 -14.13 31.31 -6.27
N GLN A 110 -12.85 31.24 -6.61
CA GLN A 110 -12.33 31.61 -7.92
C GLN A 110 -12.72 30.62 -9.02
N TYR A 111 -12.68 29.30 -8.73
CA TYR A 111 -12.84 28.27 -9.75
C TYR A 111 -14.15 27.48 -9.64
N GLY A 112 -14.88 27.59 -8.53
CA GLY A 112 -16.20 26.99 -8.35
C GLY A 112 -16.24 25.51 -8.73
N ASN A 113 -17.32 25.09 -9.39
CA ASN A 113 -17.55 23.67 -9.72
C ASN A 113 -16.44 23.05 -10.58
N ALA A 114 -15.78 23.81 -11.45
CA ALA A 114 -14.68 23.29 -12.28
C ALA A 114 -13.51 22.76 -11.43
N PHE A 115 -13.28 23.37 -10.26
CA PHE A 115 -12.32 22.88 -9.28
C PHE A 115 -12.93 21.79 -8.39
N ILE A 116 -14.12 22.02 -7.84
CA ILE A 116 -14.74 21.13 -6.85
C ILE A 116 -15.00 19.73 -7.41
N GLU A 117 -15.36 19.60 -8.68
CA GLU A 117 -15.54 18.29 -9.33
C GLU A 117 -14.25 17.47 -9.39
N LEU A 118 -13.08 18.13 -9.37
CA LEU A 118 -11.77 17.48 -9.38
C LEU A 118 -11.24 17.12 -7.99
N VAL A 119 -11.78 17.71 -6.91
CA VAL A 119 -11.29 17.43 -5.55
C VAL A 119 -11.69 16.02 -5.11
N GLU A 120 -10.70 15.16 -4.88
CA GLU A 120 -10.85 13.77 -4.43
C GLU A 120 -10.89 13.68 -2.91
N GLY A 121 -10.10 14.52 -2.23
CA GLY A 121 -10.02 14.63 -0.78
C GLY A 121 -9.14 15.80 -0.36
N ILE A 122 -9.13 16.09 0.94
CA ILE A 122 -8.32 17.15 1.54
C ILE A 122 -7.46 16.56 2.65
N SER A 123 -6.14 16.54 2.47
CA SER A 123 -5.16 16.15 3.46
C SER A 123 -4.72 17.35 4.29
N VAL A 124 -4.90 17.26 5.61
CA VAL A 124 -4.46 18.25 6.58
C VAL A 124 -3.15 17.78 7.18
N GLY A 125 -2.03 18.18 6.61
CA GLY A 125 -0.70 17.73 7.02
C GLY A 125 -0.18 16.49 6.29
N SER A 126 1.10 16.20 6.52
CA SER A 126 1.85 15.05 6.00
C SER A 126 3.04 14.73 6.92
N GLU A 127 2.99 13.55 7.53
CA GLU A 127 4.01 13.02 8.46
C GLU A 127 4.25 13.90 9.71
N ASP A 128 3.31 14.77 10.07
CA ASP A 128 3.46 15.66 11.21
C ASP A 128 3.72 14.92 12.53
N LEU A 129 3.02 13.81 12.75
CA LEU A 129 3.14 12.99 13.95
C LEU A 129 4.43 12.18 13.93
N TYR A 130 4.81 11.66 12.76
CA TYR A 130 6.11 11.00 12.58
C TYR A 130 7.27 11.94 12.86
N ARG A 131 7.25 13.18 12.35
CA ARG A 131 8.35 14.15 12.50
C ARG A 131 8.63 14.50 13.96
N ILE A 132 7.62 14.49 14.83
CA ILE A 132 7.78 14.72 16.29
C ILE A 132 8.02 13.44 17.09
N SER A 133 7.95 12.26 16.47
CA SER A 133 8.25 10.99 17.12
C SER A 133 9.75 10.87 17.43
N PRO A 134 10.16 10.01 18.39
CA PRO A 134 11.59 9.75 18.64
C PRO A 134 12.36 9.38 17.36
N THR A 135 11.75 8.58 16.48
CA THR A 135 12.34 8.18 15.20
C THR A 135 12.50 9.35 14.24
N GLY A 136 11.46 10.18 14.07
CA GLY A 136 11.53 11.37 13.20
C GLY A 136 12.59 12.37 13.67
N ILE A 137 12.75 12.54 14.99
CA ILE A 137 13.79 13.39 15.59
C ILE A 137 15.19 12.82 15.32
N ILE A 138 15.39 11.51 15.50
CA ILE A 138 16.66 10.83 15.17
C ILE A 138 17.00 10.98 13.69
N ASN A 139 15.99 10.85 12.82
CA ASN A 139 16.12 10.95 11.37
C ASN A 139 16.17 12.40 10.85
N LYS A 140 16.12 13.40 11.74
CA LYS A 140 16.12 14.83 11.40
C LYS A 140 15.06 15.19 10.36
N SER A 141 13.86 14.60 10.49
CA SER A 141 12.78 14.72 9.51
C SER A 141 12.11 16.10 9.47
N GLY A 142 12.70 17.14 10.06
CA GLY A 142 12.15 18.49 10.08
C GLY A 142 11.04 18.69 11.13
N ALA A 143 10.31 19.79 11.01
CA ALA A 143 9.25 20.15 11.95
C ALA A 143 7.98 19.33 11.68
N GLY A 144 7.26 18.97 12.75
CA GLY A 144 5.91 18.40 12.69
C GLY A 144 4.93 19.19 13.54
N ALA A 145 3.70 18.69 13.66
CA ALA A 145 2.64 19.28 14.48
C ALA A 145 2.13 18.26 15.51
N ASN A 146 1.72 18.75 16.68
CA ASN A 146 1.19 17.88 17.73
C ASN A 146 -0.22 17.38 17.38
N PRO A 147 -0.66 16.24 17.95
CA PRO A 147 -2.01 15.70 17.72
C PRO A 147 -3.14 16.71 17.92
N ASP A 148 -3.08 17.51 18.99
CA ASP A 148 -4.12 18.50 19.31
C ASP A 148 -4.18 19.64 18.28
N ASP A 149 -3.01 20.06 17.77
CA ASP A 149 -2.92 21.06 16.71
C ASP A 149 -3.52 20.53 15.41
N LEU A 150 -3.23 19.27 15.05
CA LEU A 150 -3.82 18.62 13.87
C LEU A 150 -5.33 18.48 13.99
N VAL A 151 -5.87 18.06 15.14
CA VAL A 151 -7.33 17.99 15.36
C VAL A 151 -7.96 19.38 15.18
N LYS A 152 -7.32 20.42 15.72
CA LYS A 152 -7.77 21.81 15.55
C LYS A 152 -7.71 22.25 14.09
N TYR A 153 -6.65 21.93 13.36
CA TYR A 153 -6.49 22.25 11.94
C TYR A 153 -7.51 21.50 11.06
N ILE A 154 -7.79 20.23 11.34
CA ILE A 154 -8.85 19.45 10.68
C ILE A 154 -10.21 20.14 10.88
N GLN A 155 -10.52 20.60 12.10
CA GLN A 155 -11.75 21.33 12.36
C GLN A 155 -11.80 22.69 11.64
N GLN A 156 -10.67 23.40 11.54
CA GLN A 156 -10.58 24.65 10.78
C GLN A 156 -10.88 24.43 9.29
N VAL A 157 -10.34 23.37 8.68
CA VAL A 157 -10.65 23.00 7.29
C VAL A 157 -12.13 22.66 7.14
N ARG A 158 -12.68 21.82 8.03
CA ARG A 158 -14.10 21.45 8.02
C ARG A 158 -15.00 22.69 8.11
N ASN A 159 -14.65 23.65 8.94
CA ASN A 159 -15.35 24.94 9.04
C ASN A 159 -15.19 25.80 7.79
N ALA A 160 -13.98 25.84 7.20
CA ALA A 160 -13.68 26.66 6.03
C ALA A 160 -14.44 26.21 4.78
N ILE A 161 -14.67 24.91 4.62
CA ILE A 161 -15.43 24.35 3.49
C ILE A 161 -16.93 24.25 3.76
N SER A 162 -17.36 24.41 5.02
CA SER A 162 -18.78 24.36 5.40
C SER A 162 -19.59 25.45 4.68
N GLY A 163 -20.76 25.09 4.15
CA GLY A 163 -21.61 26.00 3.38
C GLY A 163 -21.09 26.33 1.98
N THR A 164 -19.97 25.74 1.54
CA THR A 164 -19.46 25.85 0.17
C THR A 164 -19.77 24.57 -0.62
N PRO A 165 -19.60 24.56 -1.96
CA PRO A 165 -19.73 23.32 -2.73
C PRO A 165 -18.71 22.23 -2.35
N ALA A 166 -17.64 22.57 -1.61
CA ALA A 166 -16.67 21.61 -1.08
C ALA A 166 -17.13 20.91 0.21
N ALA A 167 -18.30 21.25 0.79
CA ALA A 167 -18.71 20.79 2.12
C ALA A 167 -18.77 19.27 2.30
N SER A 168 -18.95 18.50 1.21
CA SER A 168 -19.00 17.04 1.25
C SER A 168 -17.66 16.36 0.94
N LYS A 169 -16.57 17.12 0.73
CA LYS A 169 -15.26 16.54 0.41
C LYS A 169 -14.64 15.93 1.66
N PRO A 170 -14.11 14.69 1.58
CA PRO A 170 -13.62 13.98 2.74
C PRO A 170 -12.26 14.54 3.21
N ILE A 171 -12.11 14.74 4.51
CA ILE A 171 -10.90 15.31 5.13
C ILE A 171 -10.08 14.21 5.77
N GLY A 172 -8.81 14.13 5.45
CA GLY A 172 -7.85 13.17 6.02
C GLY A 172 -6.63 13.84 6.61
N HIS A 173 -5.76 13.02 7.16
CA HIS A 173 -4.39 13.34 7.49
C HIS A 173 -3.51 12.22 6.92
N VAL A 174 -2.27 12.55 6.58
CA VAL A 174 -1.32 11.62 5.98
C VAL A 174 -0.17 11.43 6.95
N ASP A 175 0.15 10.18 7.27
CA ASP A 175 1.30 9.87 8.11
C ASP A 175 1.81 8.43 7.87
N THR A 176 2.94 8.11 8.49
CA THR A 176 3.52 6.77 8.50
C THR A 176 2.69 5.80 9.35
N TRP A 177 2.81 4.51 9.09
CA TRP A 177 2.12 3.50 9.91
C TRP A 177 2.50 3.57 11.39
N THR A 178 3.75 3.93 11.73
CA THR A 178 4.22 4.01 13.11
C THR A 178 3.52 5.13 13.87
N ALA A 179 3.18 6.24 13.21
CA ALA A 179 2.35 7.28 13.77
C ALA A 179 0.90 6.82 13.98
N TRP A 180 0.33 6.07 13.03
CA TRP A 180 -1.05 5.60 13.12
C TRP A 180 -1.27 4.57 14.22
N VAL A 181 -0.32 3.64 14.43
CA VAL A 181 -0.44 2.63 15.50
C VAL A 181 -0.11 3.18 16.89
N ASN A 182 0.45 4.39 16.99
CA ASN A 182 0.72 5.02 18.27
C ASN A 182 -0.58 5.55 18.89
N GLY A 183 -1.02 4.92 19.98
CA GLY A 183 -2.26 5.28 20.68
C GLY A 183 -2.35 6.73 21.18
N SER A 184 -1.22 7.44 21.34
CA SER A 184 -1.26 8.88 21.67
C SER A 184 -1.87 9.74 20.55
N ASN A 185 -1.95 9.21 19.34
CA ASN A 185 -2.45 9.91 18.16
C ASN A 185 -3.91 9.57 17.83
N ALA A 186 -4.60 8.78 18.67
CA ALA A 186 -5.96 8.31 18.42
C ALA A 186 -6.98 9.46 18.21
N ALA A 187 -6.75 10.63 18.80
CA ALA A 187 -7.58 11.80 18.58
C ALA A 187 -7.60 12.26 17.11
N VAL A 188 -6.47 12.15 16.40
CA VAL A 188 -6.36 12.48 14.97
C VAL A 188 -7.13 11.46 14.15
N VAL A 189 -6.98 10.15 14.45
CA VAL A 189 -7.78 9.08 13.81
C VAL A 189 -9.28 9.36 13.95
N ASN A 190 -9.73 9.82 15.11
CA ASN A 190 -11.14 10.12 15.34
C ASN A 190 -11.64 11.33 14.53
N ALA A 191 -10.79 12.35 14.34
CA ALA A 191 -11.16 13.62 13.70
C ALA A 191 -11.25 13.56 12.16
N VAL A 192 -10.53 12.63 11.53
CA VAL A 192 -10.47 12.47 10.07
C VAL A 192 -11.56 11.55 9.51
N ASP A 193 -11.86 11.67 8.22
CA ASP A 193 -12.79 10.82 7.47
C ASP A 193 -12.07 9.63 6.81
N TRP A 194 -10.76 9.74 6.55
CA TRP A 194 -9.87 8.70 6.01
C TRP A 194 -8.42 8.88 6.52
N LEU A 195 -7.62 7.82 6.46
CA LEU A 195 -6.19 7.84 6.83
C LEU A 195 -5.33 7.73 5.57
N GLY A 196 -4.35 8.62 5.43
CA GLY A 196 -3.29 8.51 4.44
C GLY A 196 -2.09 7.76 5.00
N PHE A 197 -1.67 6.73 4.28
CA PHE A 197 -0.50 5.94 4.60
C PHE A 197 0.66 6.31 3.68
N ASP A 198 1.72 6.85 4.28
CA ASP A 198 3.02 7.01 3.65
C ASP A 198 3.92 5.84 4.07
N GLY A 199 4.36 5.06 3.08
CA GLY A 199 5.02 3.78 3.29
C GLY A 199 6.22 3.57 2.39
N TYR A 200 7.41 3.63 2.98
CA TYR A 200 8.68 3.42 2.28
C TYR A 200 9.50 2.29 2.95
N PRO A 201 9.33 1.03 2.52
CA PRO A 201 10.15 -0.09 2.98
C PRO A 201 11.65 0.17 2.88
N TYR A 202 12.08 0.91 1.86
CA TYR A 202 13.46 1.37 1.68
C TYR A 202 14.04 2.04 2.95
N PHE A 203 13.26 2.87 3.66
CA PHE A 203 13.70 3.56 4.88
C PHE A 203 13.48 2.77 6.18
N GLN A 204 12.91 1.56 6.13
CA GLN A 204 12.70 0.71 7.31
C GLN A 204 14.00 -0.02 7.72
N ASN A 205 15.07 0.75 7.92
CA ASN A 205 16.46 0.29 8.03
C ASN A 205 16.80 -0.48 9.33
N THR A 206 15.86 -0.60 10.27
CA THR A 206 15.98 -1.47 11.45
C THR A 206 15.44 -2.89 11.19
N GLN A 207 14.88 -3.13 10.00
CA GLN A 207 14.35 -4.43 9.55
C GLN A 207 15.21 -4.98 8.40
N ALA A 208 14.99 -6.24 8.02
CA ALA A 208 15.55 -6.79 6.79
C ALA A 208 14.86 -6.18 5.56
N ASN A 209 15.28 -4.97 5.17
CA ASN A 209 14.63 -4.13 4.16
C ASN A 209 15.17 -4.33 2.73
N GLY A 210 15.79 -5.47 2.43
CA GLY A 210 16.16 -5.82 1.06
C GLY A 210 14.94 -5.82 0.12
N ILE A 211 15.18 -5.63 -1.19
CA ILE A 211 14.11 -5.52 -2.19
C ILE A 211 13.18 -6.74 -2.19
N GLU A 212 13.70 -7.91 -1.88
CA GLU A 212 12.96 -9.16 -1.73
C GLU A 212 11.88 -9.11 -0.64
N ASN A 213 12.05 -8.27 0.38
CA ASN A 213 11.10 -8.09 1.48
C ASN A 213 10.28 -6.80 1.34
N GLY A 214 10.59 -5.93 0.35
CA GLY A 214 9.99 -4.60 0.23
C GLY A 214 8.46 -4.63 0.15
N ALA A 215 7.90 -5.53 -0.65
CA ALA A 215 6.45 -5.65 -0.77
C ALA A 215 5.79 -6.17 0.51
N GLU A 216 6.37 -7.18 1.18
CA GLU A 216 5.86 -7.69 2.45
C GLU A 216 5.82 -6.59 3.51
N LEU A 217 6.93 -5.87 3.69
CA LEU A 217 7.05 -4.76 4.63
C LEU A 217 6.02 -3.65 4.37
N LEU A 218 5.75 -3.32 3.10
CA LEU A 218 4.71 -2.35 2.78
C LEU A 218 3.33 -2.86 3.20
N PHE A 219 2.96 -4.09 2.82
CA PHE A 219 1.63 -4.63 3.11
C PHE A 219 1.41 -4.87 4.61
N GLU A 220 2.45 -5.26 5.35
CA GLU A 220 2.39 -5.31 6.83
C GLU A 220 2.12 -3.93 7.42
N SER A 221 2.84 -2.90 6.96
CA SER A 221 2.69 -1.52 7.40
C SER A 221 1.32 -0.93 7.03
N TYR A 222 0.83 -1.21 5.82
CA TYR A 222 -0.50 -0.82 5.36
C TYR A 222 -1.59 -1.49 6.20
N ASN A 223 -1.49 -2.81 6.44
CA ASN A 223 -2.45 -3.54 7.26
C ASN A 223 -2.47 -3.07 8.72
N ALA A 224 -1.31 -2.70 9.27
CA ALA A 224 -1.24 -2.07 10.59
C ALA A 224 -1.99 -0.74 10.62
N THR A 225 -1.88 0.06 9.56
CA THR A 225 -2.65 1.31 9.40
C THR A 225 -4.16 1.04 9.28
N VAL A 226 -4.56 0.04 8.50
CA VAL A 226 -5.97 -0.41 8.41
C VAL A 226 -6.51 -0.85 9.76
N ALA A 227 -5.74 -1.60 10.55
CA ALA A 227 -6.16 -2.01 11.89
C ALA A 227 -6.35 -0.80 12.83
N ALA A 228 -5.56 0.25 12.67
CA ALA A 228 -5.68 1.49 13.43
C ALA A 228 -6.82 2.41 12.92
N SER A 229 -7.36 2.19 11.71
CA SER A 229 -8.27 3.13 11.05
C SER A 229 -9.69 3.17 11.64
N GLN A 230 -10.02 2.24 12.54
CA GLN A 230 -11.38 2.07 13.08
C GLN A 230 -12.44 1.86 11.97
N GLY A 231 -12.05 1.17 10.89
CA GLY A 231 -12.93 0.90 9.75
C GLY A 231 -13.04 2.06 8.74
N LYS A 232 -12.33 3.17 8.95
CA LYS A 232 -12.24 4.25 7.97
C LYS A 232 -11.36 3.82 6.78
N PRO A 233 -11.62 4.36 5.57
CA PRO A 233 -10.78 4.08 4.41
C PRO A 233 -9.31 4.45 4.66
N VAL A 234 -8.40 3.64 4.11
CA VAL A 234 -6.96 3.91 4.13
C VAL A 234 -6.45 4.02 2.69
N TRP A 235 -5.82 5.15 2.38
CA TRP A 235 -5.25 5.45 1.06
C TRP A 235 -3.72 5.35 1.12
N ILE A 236 -3.09 4.86 0.06
CA ILE A 236 -1.63 4.89 -0.07
C ILE A 236 -1.27 6.25 -0.65
N THR A 237 -0.81 7.17 0.19
CA THR A 237 -0.57 8.56 -0.19
C THR A 237 0.87 8.83 -0.60
N GLU A 238 1.78 7.94 -0.20
CA GLU A 238 3.13 7.84 -0.73
C GLU A 238 3.64 6.41 -0.62
N THR A 239 4.25 5.93 -1.70
CA THR A 239 5.12 4.76 -1.66
C THR A 239 5.97 4.76 -2.92
N GLY A 240 7.14 4.12 -2.86
CA GLY A 240 8.06 4.04 -3.98
C GLY A 240 9.37 3.37 -3.56
N TRP A 241 10.22 3.13 -4.55
CA TRP A 241 11.58 2.66 -4.33
C TRP A 241 12.54 3.48 -5.18
N PRO A 242 13.65 3.97 -4.61
CA PRO A 242 14.51 4.90 -5.33
C PRO A 242 15.27 4.24 -6.47
N VAL A 243 15.33 4.93 -7.60
CA VAL A 243 16.08 4.54 -8.80
C VAL A 243 17.57 4.86 -8.67
N SER A 244 17.96 5.74 -7.76
CA SER A 244 19.36 6.03 -7.44
C SER A 244 19.49 6.64 -6.04
N GLY A 245 20.69 6.59 -5.46
CA GLY A 245 20.95 7.09 -4.11
C GLY A 245 21.82 6.14 -3.29
N PRO A 246 22.00 6.42 -1.99
CA PRO A 246 22.71 5.53 -1.08
C PRO A 246 21.97 4.20 -0.89
N THR A 247 22.65 3.22 -0.30
CA THR A 247 21.99 2.03 0.25
C THR A 247 21.53 2.34 1.67
N GLU A 248 20.29 2.00 2.01
CA GLU A 248 19.74 2.11 3.36
C GLU A 248 19.65 0.71 3.97
N ASN A 249 20.57 0.36 4.88
CA ASN A 249 20.73 -1.01 5.41
C ASN A 249 20.89 -2.06 4.28
N GLN A 250 19.85 -2.86 3.97
CA GLN A 250 19.85 -3.86 2.89
C GLN A 250 19.17 -3.33 1.61
N ALA A 251 18.49 -2.19 1.68
CA ALA A 251 17.75 -1.60 0.57
C ALA A 251 18.68 -0.84 -0.38
N VAL A 252 18.95 -1.43 -1.55
CA VAL A 252 19.77 -0.81 -2.59
C VAL A 252 18.88 0.00 -3.54
N ALA A 253 19.20 1.29 -3.73
CA ALA A 253 18.56 2.15 -4.72
C ALA A 253 19.08 1.82 -6.13
N SER A 254 18.20 1.38 -7.03
CA SER A 254 18.53 1.14 -8.45
C SER A 254 17.28 1.06 -9.31
N PRO A 255 17.37 1.28 -10.64
CA PRO A 255 16.24 1.09 -11.54
C PRO A 255 15.69 -0.34 -11.52
N GLU A 256 16.55 -1.35 -11.35
CA GLU A 256 16.15 -2.75 -11.28
C GLU A 256 15.32 -3.05 -10.02
N ASN A 257 15.73 -2.53 -8.86
CA ASN A 257 14.98 -2.70 -7.62
C ASN A 257 13.69 -1.88 -7.64
N ALA A 258 13.72 -0.68 -8.22
CA ALA A 258 12.50 0.11 -8.42
C ALA A 258 11.50 -0.60 -9.35
N ALA A 259 11.98 -1.24 -10.42
CA ALA A 259 11.16 -2.09 -11.29
C ALA A 259 10.54 -3.26 -10.53
N ARG A 260 11.35 -3.97 -9.72
CA ARG A 260 10.89 -5.07 -8.89
C ARG A 260 9.80 -4.62 -7.91
N TYR A 261 10.04 -3.50 -7.22
CA TYR A 261 9.07 -2.93 -6.28
C TYR A 261 7.77 -2.51 -6.96
N TRP A 262 7.84 -1.90 -8.15
CA TRP A 262 6.66 -1.57 -8.95
C TRP A 262 5.84 -2.82 -9.29
N GLN A 263 6.47 -3.89 -9.78
CA GLN A 263 5.78 -5.15 -10.08
C GLN A 263 5.18 -5.80 -8.82
N ASP A 264 5.91 -5.78 -7.72
CA ASP A 264 5.51 -6.44 -6.47
C ASP A 264 4.53 -5.61 -5.63
N VAL A 265 4.36 -4.31 -5.91
CA VAL A 265 3.47 -3.41 -5.15
C VAL A 265 2.48 -2.70 -6.05
N ALA A 266 2.94 -1.84 -6.97
CA ALA A 266 2.08 -0.97 -7.76
C ALA A 266 1.03 -1.80 -8.52
N CYS A 267 1.47 -2.89 -9.15
CA CYS A 267 0.58 -3.80 -9.89
C CYS A 267 -0.48 -4.52 -9.03
N ARG A 268 -0.39 -4.47 -7.69
CA ARG A 268 -1.38 -5.05 -6.76
C ARG A 268 -2.35 -4.00 -6.22
N VAL A 269 -1.88 -2.76 -6.03
CA VAL A 269 -2.66 -1.71 -5.36
C VAL A 269 -3.36 -0.78 -6.36
N LEU A 270 -2.75 -0.54 -7.52
CA LEU A 270 -3.33 0.29 -8.58
C LEU A 270 -4.65 -0.34 -9.07
N GLY A 271 -5.74 0.43 -9.00
CA GLY A 271 -7.09 0.00 -9.36
C GLY A 271 -7.90 -0.59 -8.21
N ASN A 272 -7.27 -0.89 -7.08
CA ASN A 272 -7.91 -1.51 -5.91
C ASN A 272 -7.91 -0.59 -4.69
N ILE A 273 -6.83 0.18 -4.48
CA ILE A 273 -6.65 1.10 -3.36
C ILE A 273 -6.29 2.48 -3.94
N PRO A 274 -6.91 3.59 -3.46
CA PRO A 274 -6.47 4.93 -3.82
C PRO A 274 -4.97 5.08 -3.57
N THR A 275 -4.20 5.32 -4.63
CA THR A 275 -2.74 5.25 -4.60
C THR A 275 -2.12 6.47 -5.30
N TYR A 276 -1.27 7.18 -4.57
CA TYR A 276 -0.43 8.26 -5.09
C TYR A 276 1.03 7.78 -5.00
N TRP A 277 1.60 7.44 -6.15
CA TRP A 277 2.94 6.89 -6.25
C TRP A 277 3.98 8.01 -6.16
N TYR A 278 5.05 7.80 -5.40
CA TYR A 278 6.11 8.78 -5.24
C TYR A 278 7.29 8.41 -6.14
N THR A 279 7.60 9.16 -7.20
CA THR A 279 6.87 10.27 -7.84
C THR A 279 7.08 10.20 -9.36
N LEU A 280 6.37 11.00 -10.16
CA LEU A 280 6.55 11.06 -11.61
C LEU A 280 7.99 11.52 -11.96
N GLN A 281 8.35 12.71 -11.49
CA GLN A 281 9.64 13.33 -11.74
C GLN A 281 10.09 14.07 -10.49
N ASP A 282 11.30 13.78 -10.04
CA ASP A 282 11.97 14.52 -8.97
C ASP A 282 13.32 15.07 -9.42
N ALA A 283 13.80 14.75 -10.62
CA ALA A 283 15.14 15.09 -11.09
C ALA A 283 15.16 16.38 -11.93
N TYR A 284 14.69 17.52 -11.43
CA TYR A 284 14.74 18.78 -12.19
C TYR A 284 15.05 20.01 -11.31
N PRO A 285 16.00 20.89 -11.71
CA PRO A 285 16.97 20.73 -12.80
C PRO A 285 18.16 19.81 -12.44
N SER A 286 18.20 19.28 -11.21
CA SER A 286 19.23 18.37 -10.71
C SER A 286 18.59 17.07 -10.21
N THR A 287 19.37 16.00 -10.10
CA THR A 287 18.89 14.72 -9.53
C THR A 287 19.09 14.72 -8.00
N PRO A 288 18.04 14.46 -7.19
CA PRO A 288 18.17 14.38 -5.74
C PRO A 288 18.83 13.05 -5.31
N SER A 289 19.18 12.94 -4.03
CA SER A 289 19.75 11.71 -3.45
C SER A 289 19.06 11.40 -2.12
N PRO A 290 18.30 10.29 -2.01
CA PRO A 290 17.91 9.39 -3.11
C PRO A 290 16.95 10.06 -4.12
N SER A 291 16.80 9.45 -5.31
CA SER A 291 15.82 9.85 -6.33
C SER A 291 14.84 8.71 -6.60
N PHE A 292 13.55 9.05 -6.62
CA PHE A 292 12.38 8.18 -6.79
C PHE A 292 11.64 8.42 -8.11
N GLY A 293 11.96 9.50 -8.84
CA GLY A 293 11.31 9.84 -10.10
C GLY A 293 11.35 8.67 -11.09
N ILE A 294 10.21 8.36 -11.70
CA ILE A 294 10.12 7.28 -12.70
C ILE A 294 10.63 7.70 -14.07
N VAL A 295 10.74 9.01 -14.33
CA VAL A 295 11.42 9.60 -15.49
C VAL A 295 12.59 10.48 -15.06
N GLY A 296 13.53 10.72 -15.97
CA GLY A 296 14.71 11.54 -15.71
C GLY A 296 14.46 13.05 -15.75
N GLN A 297 15.53 13.83 -15.95
CA GLN A 297 15.44 15.29 -16.00
C GLN A 297 14.59 15.82 -17.16
N ASP A 298 14.61 15.11 -18.29
CA ASP A 298 13.64 15.32 -19.35
C ASP A 298 12.34 14.57 -18.98
N LEU A 299 11.28 15.33 -18.72
CA LEU A 299 9.96 14.81 -18.39
C LEU A 299 9.41 13.85 -19.48
N ASN A 300 9.83 14.02 -20.73
CA ASN A 300 9.40 13.21 -21.86
C ASN A 300 10.27 11.97 -22.10
N SER A 301 11.35 11.79 -21.31
CA SER A 301 12.17 10.58 -21.37
C SER A 301 11.34 9.32 -21.10
N ALA A 302 11.81 8.19 -21.62
CA ALA A 302 11.20 6.90 -21.30
C ALA A 302 11.28 6.64 -19.78
N PRO A 303 10.28 5.98 -19.18
CA PRO A 303 10.39 5.54 -17.80
C PRO A 303 11.66 4.70 -17.58
N PHE A 304 12.29 4.84 -16.43
CA PHE A 304 13.52 4.10 -16.10
C PHE A 304 13.33 2.59 -16.03
N TYR A 305 12.08 2.14 -15.90
CA TYR A 305 11.71 0.74 -15.87
C TYR A 305 10.33 0.53 -16.49
N ASP A 306 10.06 -0.73 -16.82
CA ASP A 306 8.80 -1.12 -17.45
C ASP A 306 7.63 -1.02 -16.46
N LEU A 307 6.74 -0.07 -16.72
CA LEU A 307 5.53 0.16 -15.92
C LEU A 307 4.41 -0.82 -16.27
N SER A 308 4.55 -1.60 -17.36
CA SER A 308 3.59 -2.64 -17.69
C SER A 308 3.60 -3.69 -16.61
N CYS A 309 2.42 -3.92 -16.05
CA CYS A 309 2.21 -5.08 -15.22
C CYS A 309 2.18 -6.29 -16.15
N LYS A 310 3.38 -6.82 -16.45
CA LYS A 310 3.63 -7.98 -17.33
C LYS A 310 2.91 -9.18 -16.72
N ASN A 311 1.66 -9.34 -17.12
CA ASN A 311 0.72 -10.28 -16.56
C ASN A 311 0.46 -10.12 -15.05
N SER A 312 -0.07 -8.95 -14.67
CA SER A 312 -1.29 -8.93 -13.84
C SER A 312 -2.57 -9.21 -14.67
N ASN A 313 -2.41 -9.51 -15.97
CA ASN A 313 -3.41 -10.17 -16.84
C ASN A 313 -3.56 -11.68 -16.61
N ALA A 314 -3.06 -12.23 -15.51
CA ALA A 314 -3.94 -13.12 -14.79
C ALA A 314 -4.74 -12.21 -13.88
N SER A 315 -6.02 -11.95 -14.21
CA SER A 315 -7.02 -11.81 -13.13
C SER A 315 -6.59 -12.80 -12.07
N PRO A 316 -6.22 -12.37 -10.86
CA PRO A 316 -5.35 -13.14 -9.98
C PRO A 316 -5.98 -14.52 -9.91
N LYS A 317 -5.30 -15.47 -10.56
CA LYS A 317 -6.01 -16.67 -11.00
C LYS A 317 -6.29 -17.40 -9.72
N ALA A 318 -7.56 -17.47 -9.36
CA ALA A 318 -7.97 -18.39 -8.34
C ALA A 318 -7.75 -19.78 -8.95
N TYR A 319 -6.62 -20.40 -8.59
CA TYR A 319 -6.25 -21.72 -9.10
C TYR A 319 -7.22 -22.80 -8.61
N GLY A 320 -8.11 -22.44 -7.68
CA GLY A 320 -9.05 -23.34 -7.04
C GLY A 320 -8.33 -24.34 -6.15
N THR A 321 -9.04 -25.40 -5.81
CA THR A 321 -8.45 -26.52 -5.07
C THR A 321 -7.42 -27.24 -5.93
N SER A 322 -6.28 -27.55 -5.32
CA SER A 322 -5.17 -28.30 -5.93
C SER A 322 -4.77 -29.44 -4.99
N TYR A 323 -4.37 -30.57 -5.57
CA TYR A 323 -3.73 -31.65 -4.82
C TYR A 323 -2.24 -31.37 -4.54
N ASN A 324 -1.63 -30.46 -5.29
CA ASN A 324 -0.25 -30.05 -5.08
C ASN A 324 -0.18 -28.80 -4.21
N GLY A 325 0.72 -28.82 -3.22
CA GLY A 325 1.25 -27.63 -2.59
C GLY A 325 2.42 -27.10 -3.40
N THR A 326 2.29 -25.87 -3.90
CA THR A 326 3.37 -25.15 -4.61
C THR A 326 3.77 -23.93 -3.79
N ILE A 327 5.05 -23.85 -3.44
CA ILE A 327 5.61 -22.78 -2.63
C ILE A 327 6.92 -22.37 -3.28
N SER A 328 6.93 -21.17 -3.84
CA SER A 328 8.09 -20.58 -4.52
C SER A 328 8.20 -19.10 -4.13
N PRO A 329 9.25 -18.39 -4.57
CA PRO A 329 9.32 -16.93 -4.35
C PRO A 329 8.15 -16.16 -4.99
N THR A 330 7.38 -16.77 -5.88
CA THR A 330 6.27 -16.13 -6.60
C THR A 330 4.91 -16.80 -6.35
N VAL A 331 4.86 -17.93 -5.64
CA VAL A 331 3.63 -18.70 -5.38
C VAL A 331 3.58 -19.09 -3.91
N SER A 332 2.45 -18.83 -3.26
CA SER A 332 2.14 -19.36 -1.92
C SER A 332 0.94 -20.29 -2.01
N SER A 333 0.91 -21.31 -1.17
CA SER A 333 -0.23 -22.23 -1.06
C SER A 333 -1.01 -21.95 0.21
N ILE A 334 -2.34 -22.10 0.15
CA ILE A 334 -3.23 -22.00 1.31
C ILE A 334 -3.82 -23.38 1.58
N PHE A 335 -3.78 -23.81 2.84
CA PHE A 335 -4.35 -25.07 3.27
C PHE A 335 -5.53 -24.80 4.21
N ASN A 336 -6.72 -25.27 3.82
CA ASN A 336 -7.93 -25.25 4.64
C ASN A 336 -8.05 -26.57 5.40
N PHE A 337 -8.41 -26.52 6.68
CA PHE A 337 -8.64 -27.68 7.52
C PHE A 337 -10.00 -27.62 8.19
N ASP A 338 -10.80 -28.66 7.99
CA ASP A 338 -12.04 -28.87 8.75
C ASP A 338 -11.71 -29.62 10.02
N ILE A 339 -11.81 -28.95 11.17
CA ILE A 339 -11.47 -29.54 12.45
C ILE A 339 -12.71 -30.23 13.05
N PRO A 340 -12.68 -31.56 13.28
CA PRO A 340 -13.84 -32.28 13.80
C PRO A 340 -14.34 -31.72 15.14
N ALA A 341 -15.66 -31.66 15.32
CA ALA A 341 -16.26 -31.28 16.60
C ALA A 341 -15.83 -32.21 17.76
N SER A 342 -15.48 -33.46 17.47
CA SER A 342 -14.94 -34.43 18.42
C SER A 342 -13.55 -34.05 18.96
N TYR A 343 -12.90 -33.03 18.41
CA TYR A 343 -11.62 -32.50 18.90
C TYR A 343 -11.81 -31.43 19.98
N ALA A 344 -13.05 -31.16 20.40
CA ALA A 344 -13.32 -30.21 21.48
C ALA A 344 -12.55 -30.59 22.75
N GLY A 345 -11.87 -29.61 23.35
CA GLY A 345 -11.04 -29.79 24.54
C GLY A 345 -9.68 -30.44 24.31
N LYS A 346 -9.32 -30.79 23.07
CA LYS A 346 -8.01 -31.37 22.72
C LYS A 346 -7.01 -30.31 22.26
N THR A 347 -5.76 -30.71 22.14
CA THR A 347 -4.67 -29.92 21.54
C THR A 347 -4.40 -30.41 20.13
N CYS A 348 -4.19 -29.48 19.21
CA CYS A 348 -3.91 -29.73 17.81
C CYS A 348 -2.59 -29.09 17.41
N SER A 349 -1.79 -29.80 16.62
CA SER A 349 -0.59 -29.28 15.98
C SER A 349 -0.77 -29.21 14.47
N LEU A 350 -0.44 -28.07 13.89
CA LEU A 350 -0.17 -27.93 12.47
C LEU A 350 1.23 -28.50 12.21
N VAL A 351 1.33 -29.47 11.31
CA VAL A 351 2.58 -30.14 10.97
C VAL A 351 2.84 -30.09 9.47
N PHE A 352 4.10 -29.99 9.09
CA PHE A 352 4.57 -30.19 7.73
C PHE A 352 5.48 -31.42 7.69
N LEU A 353 5.06 -32.46 6.98
CA LEU A 353 5.78 -33.72 6.85
C LEU A 353 6.50 -33.73 5.51
N PHE A 354 7.82 -33.92 5.53
CA PHE A 354 8.65 -33.83 4.34
C PHE A 354 9.66 -34.99 4.29
N PRO A 355 9.20 -36.22 3.96
CA PRO A 355 10.05 -37.41 3.89
C PRO A 355 11.04 -37.35 2.73
N GLU A 356 12.01 -38.27 2.72
CA GLU A 356 12.85 -38.49 1.53
C GLU A 356 12.04 -39.11 0.39
N ILE A 357 12.37 -38.77 -0.86
CA ILE A 357 11.71 -39.35 -2.05
C ILE A 357 11.77 -40.89 -2.03
N SER A 358 12.84 -41.48 -1.50
CA SER A 358 13.03 -42.92 -1.36
C SER A 358 11.96 -43.61 -0.50
N HIS A 359 11.28 -42.87 0.38
CA HIS A 359 10.20 -43.38 1.23
C HIS A 359 8.80 -43.16 0.65
N LEU A 360 8.68 -42.46 -0.49
CA LEU A 360 7.40 -42.17 -1.12
C LEU A 360 7.01 -43.26 -2.13
N GLU A 361 5.76 -43.71 -2.06
CA GLU A 361 5.21 -44.71 -2.98
C GLU A 361 4.28 -44.07 -4.03
N THR A 362 3.34 -43.23 -3.58
CA THR A 362 2.28 -42.64 -4.40
C THR A 362 2.38 -41.13 -4.54
N SER A 363 3.42 -40.53 -3.96
CA SER A 363 3.68 -39.09 -3.97
C SER A 363 5.10 -38.78 -4.43
N SER A 364 5.36 -37.51 -4.73
CA SER A 364 6.66 -36.99 -5.12
C SER A 364 6.72 -35.49 -4.90
N TYR A 365 7.93 -34.94 -4.96
CA TYR A 365 8.14 -33.49 -4.92
C TYR A 365 9.33 -33.07 -5.79
N SER A 366 9.28 -31.83 -6.26
CA SER A 366 10.46 -31.09 -6.73
C SER A 366 10.87 -30.11 -5.65
N PHE A 367 12.17 -29.99 -5.36
CA PHE A 367 12.70 -29.13 -4.31
C PHE A 367 14.09 -28.60 -4.68
N ASN A 368 14.30 -27.29 -4.53
CA ASN A 368 15.55 -26.64 -4.91
C ASN A 368 16.66 -26.67 -3.86
N ASN A 369 16.45 -27.36 -2.72
CA ASN A 369 17.39 -27.47 -1.61
C ASN A 369 17.79 -26.13 -0.93
N LYS A 370 16.90 -25.13 -0.99
CA LYS A 370 17.11 -23.80 -0.41
C LYS A 370 15.96 -23.39 0.49
N GLY A 371 16.27 -22.49 1.41
CA GLY A 371 15.29 -21.77 2.21
C GLY A 371 14.40 -22.66 3.07
N GLY A 372 13.30 -22.07 3.50
CA GLY A 372 12.31 -22.69 4.35
C GLY A 372 10.94 -22.03 4.18
N LEU A 373 10.10 -22.14 5.19
CA LEU A 373 8.68 -21.77 5.12
C LEU A 373 8.37 -20.64 6.08
N ALA A 374 7.64 -19.64 5.60
CA ALA A 374 6.89 -18.71 6.44
C ALA A 374 5.42 -19.14 6.45
N ILE A 375 4.83 -19.26 7.63
CA ILE A 375 3.47 -19.73 7.83
C ILE A 375 2.67 -18.67 8.58
N ALA A 376 1.48 -18.32 8.08
CA ALA A 376 0.57 -17.42 8.76
C ALA A 376 -0.86 -17.97 8.81
N GLY A 377 -1.54 -17.83 9.95
CA GLY A 377 -2.96 -18.15 10.09
C GLY A 377 -3.84 -17.07 9.48
N LEU A 378 -4.99 -17.43 8.92
CA LEU A 378 -5.93 -16.51 8.28
C LEU A 378 -7.16 -16.24 9.15
N VAL A 379 -7.76 -15.05 9.03
CA VAL A 379 -8.99 -14.65 9.76
C VAL A 379 -10.25 -15.35 9.24
N ALA A 380 -10.21 -15.84 8.01
CA ALA A 380 -11.31 -16.58 7.38
C ALA A 380 -10.74 -17.64 6.41
N PRO A 381 -11.50 -18.73 6.13
CA PRO A 381 -11.05 -19.73 5.19
C PRO A 381 -10.93 -19.22 3.75
N ALA A 382 -9.96 -19.75 3.01
CA ALA A 382 -9.89 -19.51 1.58
C ALA A 382 -11.04 -20.22 0.83
N THR A 383 -11.44 -19.66 -0.30
CA THR A 383 -12.46 -20.19 -1.21
C THR A 383 -11.83 -20.58 -2.55
N GLU A 384 -12.58 -21.25 -3.42
CA GLU A 384 -12.11 -21.56 -4.79
C GLU A 384 -11.85 -20.29 -5.62
N GLN A 385 -12.40 -19.15 -5.20
CA GLN A 385 -12.22 -17.83 -5.81
C GLN A 385 -11.10 -17.02 -5.12
N THR A 386 -10.49 -17.57 -4.07
CA THR A 386 -9.37 -16.93 -3.40
C THR A 386 -8.17 -16.94 -4.33
N SER A 387 -7.62 -15.75 -4.49
CA SER A 387 -6.49 -15.46 -5.34
C SER A 387 -5.44 -14.71 -4.55
N PHE A 388 -4.30 -14.42 -5.19
CA PHE A 388 -3.27 -13.60 -4.56
C PHE A 388 -3.80 -12.26 -4.03
N SER A 389 -4.73 -11.59 -4.73
CA SER A 389 -5.26 -10.29 -4.31
C SER A 389 -6.44 -10.36 -3.35
N SER A 390 -7.06 -11.54 -3.20
CA SER A 390 -8.26 -11.75 -2.37
C SER A 390 -8.03 -12.72 -1.23
N VAL A 391 -6.75 -13.02 -0.92
CA VAL A 391 -6.40 -13.82 0.25
C VAL A 391 -6.91 -13.14 1.53
N PRO A 392 -7.64 -13.87 2.41
CA PRO A 392 -8.06 -13.32 3.69
C PRO A 392 -6.88 -12.79 4.50
N ALA A 393 -7.11 -11.75 5.31
CA ALA A 393 -6.08 -11.19 6.18
C ALA A 393 -5.54 -12.23 7.18
N THR A 394 -4.32 -12.01 7.69
CA THR A 394 -3.75 -12.89 8.71
C THR A 394 -4.39 -12.63 10.07
N ASN A 395 -4.54 -13.67 10.90
CA ASN A 395 -5.12 -13.59 12.25
C ASN A 395 -4.06 -13.35 13.35
N GLY A 396 -2.83 -13.02 12.96
CA GLY A 396 -1.69 -12.80 13.86
C GLY A 396 -0.92 -14.06 14.26
N GLN A 397 -1.43 -15.26 13.97
CA GLN A 397 -0.65 -16.49 14.16
C GLN A 397 0.46 -16.55 13.10
N LYS A 398 1.71 -16.62 13.54
CA LYS A 398 2.89 -16.77 12.67
C LYS A 398 3.77 -17.91 13.16
N ALA A 399 4.37 -18.63 12.23
CA ALA A 399 5.39 -19.64 12.48
C ALA A 399 6.36 -19.68 11.30
N SER A 400 7.56 -20.21 11.51
CA SER A 400 8.53 -20.39 10.43
C SER A 400 9.30 -21.68 10.58
N ILE A 401 9.72 -22.22 9.44
CA ILE A 401 10.74 -23.26 9.34
C ILE A 401 11.89 -22.60 8.61
N GLU A 402 13.02 -22.36 9.30
CA GLU A 402 14.16 -21.64 8.71
C GLU A 402 14.73 -22.37 7.50
N ARG A 403 14.81 -23.70 7.58
CA ARG A 403 15.29 -24.55 6.50
C ARG A 403 14.49 -25.85 6.40
N VAL A 404 13.95 -26.10 5.22
CA VAL A 404 13.28 -27.37 4.90
C VAL A 404 14.33 -28.37 4.39
N VAL A 405 14.28 -29.60 4.90
CA VAL A 405 15.22 -30.68 4.59
C VAL A 405 14.42 -31.99 4.50
N PRO A 406 14.54 -32.76 3.40
CA PRO A 406 13.92 -34.07 3.28
C PRO A 406 14.26 -35.01 4.45
N GLY A 407 13.33 -35.90 4.79
CA GLY A 407 13.44 -36.82 5.92
C GLY A 407 12.98 -36.25 7.27
N ASN A 408 12.42 -35.04 7.31
CA ASN A 408 12.05 -34.36 8.55
C ASN A 408 10.54 -34.17 8.69
N ASN A 409 10.10 -34.12 9.96
CA ASN A 409 8.74 -33.77 10.37
C ASN A 409 8.79 -32.47 11.17
N TYR A 410 8.08 -31.46 10.71
CA TYR A 410 8.08 -30.13 11.31
C TYR A 410 6.78 -29.88 12.06
N SER A 411 6.86 -29.65 13.37
CA SER A 411 5.75 -29.09 14.14
C SER A 411 5.77 -27.57 14.00
N VAL A 412 4.76 -27.01 13.33
CA VAL A 412 4.72 -25.60 12.95
C VAL A 412 4.08 -24.75 14.04
N LEU A 413 2.91 -25.15 14.51
CA LEU A 413 2.12 -24.43 15.52
C LEU A 413 1.36 -25.45 16.36
N THR A 414 1.28 -25.23 17.67
CA THR A 414 0.46 -26.04 18.59
C THR A 414 -0.52 -25.15 19.34
N GLN A 415 -1.79 -25.52 19.34
CA GLN A 415 -2.86 -24.74 19.95
C GLN A 415 -4.02 -25.64 20.43
N LYS A 416 -4.97 -25.06 21.19
CA LYS A 416 -6.26 -25.73 21.41
C LYS A 416 -6.94 -25.96 20.07
N CYS A 417 -7.50 -27.15 19.87
CA CYS A 417 -8.21 -27.46 18.64
C CYS A 417 -9.42 -26.52 18.48
N PRO A 418 -9.54 -25.79 17.35
CA PRO A 418 -10.73 -25.00 17.03
C PRO A 418 -11.84 -25.93 16.53
N ALA A 419 -12.33 -26.78 17.42
CA ALA A 419 -13.24 -27.88 17.10
C ALA A 419 -14.54 -27.38 16.46
N GLY A 420 -14.95 -28.03 15.38
CA GLY A 420 -16.13 -27.67 14.60
C GLY A 420 -15.93 -26.48 13.67
N GLN A 421 -14.72 -25.95 13.54
CA GLN A 421 -14.40 -24.81 12.68
C GLN A 421 -13.58 -25.24 11.46
N ARG A 422 -13.73 -24.49 10.37
CA ARG A 422 -12.79 -24.51 9.25
C ARG A 422 -11.74 -23.42 9.49
N ILE A 423 -10.47 -23.79 9.43
CA ILE A 423 -9.33 -22.87 9.60
C ILE A 423 -8.41 -22.91 8.40
N SER A 424 -7.61 -21.86 8.20
CA SER A 424 -6.70 -21.77 7.04
C SER A 424 -5.35 -21.17 7.39
N TYR A 425 -4.33 -21.65 6.70
CA TYR A 425 -2.94 -21.19 6.82
C TYR A 425 -2.32 -20.95 5.46
N THR A 426 -1.62 -19.83 5.28
CA THR A 426 -0.73 -19.59 4.14
C THR A 426 0.63 -20.21 4.40
N PHE A 427 1.23 -20.78 3.38
CA PHE A 427 2.61 -21.25 3.36
C PHE A 427 3.34 -20.54 2.21
N SER A 428 4.36 -19.77 2.58
CA SER A 428 5.12 -18.90 1.67
C SER A 428 6.60 -19.23 1.72
N SER A 429 7.30 -19.00 0.60
CA SER A 429 8.74 -19.21 0.51
C SER A 429 9.49 -18.23 1.41
N ALA A 430 10.35 -18.75 2.28
CA ALA A 430 11.37 -17.99 2.98
C ALA A 430 12.76 -18.41 2.46
N GLY A 431 13.70 -17.47 2.32
CA GLY A 431 15.08 -17.78 1.91
C GLY A 431 15.22 -18.40 0.51
N GLY A 432 14.29 -18.11 -0.40
CA GLY A 432 14.31 -18.60 -1.79
C GLY A 432 13.89 -20.06 -1.97
N LEU A 433 13.09 -20.60 -1.04
CA LEU A 433 12.49 -21.93 -1.17
C LEU A 433 11.69 -22.03 -2.48
N ASP A 434 11.93 -23.11 -3.23
CA ASP A 434 11.08 -23.52 -4.35
C ASP A 434 10.80 -25.02 -4.18
N VAL A 435 9.56 -25.33 -3.84
CA VAL A 435 9.07 -26.67 -3.62
C VAL A 435 7.68 -26.83 -4.22
N ASN A 436 7.47 -27.96 -4.89
CA ASN A 436 6.16 -28.42 -5.33
C ASN A 436 6.00 -29.88 -4.91
N PHE A 437 4.97 -30.19 -4.12
CA PHE A 437 4.74 -31.53 -3.59
C PHE A 437 3.27 -31.94 -3.77
N PHE A 438 3.02 -33.23 -4.00
CA PHE A 438 1.67 -33.79 -4.00
C PHE A 438 1.26 -34.17 -2.56
N GLN A 439 0.17 -33.58 -2.05
CA GLN A 439 -0.32 -33.84 -0.70
C GLN A 439 -0.90 -35.26 -0.62
N ASP A 440 -0.26 -36.14 0.16
CA ASP A 440 -0.65 -37.55 0.23
C ASP A 440 -0.33 -38.18 1.59
N TYR A 441 -1.25 -39.02 2.07
CA TYR A 441 -1.19 -39.71 3.36
C TYR A 441 -0.61 -41.13 3.27
N ASN A 442 -0.53 -41.71 2.07
CA ASN A 442 -0.02 -43.08 1.86
C ASN A 442 1.45 -43.24 2.31
N PRO A 443 1.91 -44.47 2.60
CA PRO A 443 2.52 -44.91 3.87
C PRO A 443 3.57 -44.00 4.55
N SER A 444 4.26 -43.15 3.79
CA SER A 444 5.09 -42.06 4.29
C SER A 444 4.45 -40.71 3.91
N PRO A 445 3.63 -40.11 4.80
CA PRO A 445 2.87 -38.91 4.46
C PRO A 445 3.74 -37.74 4.04
N LEU A 446 3.35 -37.05 2.97
CA LEU A 446 3.94 -35.81 2.48
C LEU A 446 2.91 -34.69 2.52
N GLY A 447 3.28 -33.55 3.10
CA GLY A 447 2.48 -32.33 3.06
C GLY A 447 2.06 -31.80 4.43
N VAL A 448 1.00 -30.98 4.45
CA VAL A 448 0.55 -30.24 5.63
C VAL A 448 -0.66 -30.93 6.28
N TYR A 449 -0.63 -31.09 7.60
CA TYR A 449 -1.68 -31.76 8.36
C TYR A 449 -1.99 -31.04 9.66
N VAL A 450 -3.20 -31.24 10.18
CA VAL A 450 -3.54 -30.94 11.57
C VAL A 450 -3.70 -32.27 12.32
N ALA A 451 -2.84 -32.51 13.29
CA ALA A 451 -2.86 -33.72 14.11
C ALA A 451 -3.31 -33.39 15.54
N VAL A 452 -4.08 -34.28 16.16
CA VAL A 452 -4.36 -34.22 17.60
C VAL A 452 -3.15 -34.74 18.35
N CYS A 453 -2.76 -34.02 19.39
CA CYS A 453 -1.66 -34.37 20.28
C CYS A 453 -2.15 -35.05 21.56
#